data_AF-A0A5D0UUU0-F1
#
_entry.id   AF-A0A5D0UUU0-F1
#
_cell.length_a   1.000
_cell.length_b   1.000
_cell.length_c   1.000
_cell.angle_alpha   90.00
_cell.angle_beta   90.00
_cell.angle_gamma   90.00
#
_symmetry.space_group_name_H-M   'P 1'
#
loop_
_entity.id
_entity.type
_entity.pdbx_description
1 polymer ?
#
loop_
_entity_poly.entity_id
_entity_poly.type
_entity_poly.pdbx_seq_one_letter_code
_entity_poly.pdbx_strand_id
1 'polypeptide(L)'
;MRDEVRTFVIEQLADMNYDVEDLDDDTTLGPSGVDLESLALADLAVRVEDRYGLKFADDESEQLALMTVGEFTTMVADRVAGATSDRP
;
A
#
# COMPACT_ATOMS: atom_id res chain seq x y z
N MET A 1 -11.16 -3.71 6.32
CA MET A 1 -9.76 -3.85 5.88
C MET A 1 -9.31 -2.76 4.91
N ARG A 2 -10.03 -2.46 3.81
CA ARG A 2 -9.58 -1.45 2.82
C ARG A 2 -9.28 -0.08 3.44
N ASP A 3 -10.21 0.48 4.22
CA ASP A 3 -10.00 1.74 4.96
C ASP A 3 -8.81 1.71 5.93
N GLU A 4 -8.56 0.56 6.57
CA GLU A 4 -7.45 0.41 7.52
C GLU A 4 -6.10 0.41 6.80
N VAL A 5 -6.00 -0.30 5.67
CA VAL A 5 -4.80 -0.27 4.82
C VAL A 5 -4.60 1.12 4.24
N ARG A 6 -5.67 1.76 3.73
CA ARG A 6 -5.60 3.14 3.20
C ARG A 6 -5.09 4.11 4.26
N THR A 7 -5.67 4.05 5.47
CA THR A 7 -5.24 4.87 6.61
C THR A 7 -3.77 4.64 6.91
N PHE A 8 -3.33 3.37 6.95
CA PHE A 8 -1.93 3.07 7.23
C PHE A 8 -0.97 3.64 6.18
N VAL A 9 -1.30 3.47 4.89
CA VAL A 9 -0.50 4.03 3.79
C VAL A 9 -0.42 5.54 3.88
N ILE A 10 -1.55 6.20 4.14
CA ILE A 10 -1.64 7.65 4.38
C ILE A 10 -0.79 8.08 5.58
N GLU A 11 -0.81 7.32 6.69
CA GLU A 11 0.02 7.61 7.86
C GLU A 11 1.52 7.48 7.55
N GLN A 12 1.93 6.47 6.76
CA GLN A 12 3.34 6.31 6.37
C GLN A 12 3.80 7.42 5.43
N LEU A 13 2.95 7.80 4.47
CA LEU A 13 3.18 8.92 3.57
C LEU A 13 3.29 10.24 4.35
N ALA A 14 2.38 10.50 5.28
CA ALA A 14 2.43 11.69 6.13
C ALA A 14 3.70 11.74 7.01
N ASP A 15 4.12 10.60 7.57
CA ASP A 15 5.38 10.46 8.32
C ASP A 15 6.61 10.81 7.46
N MET A 16 6.54 10.49 6.17
CA MET A 16 7.55 10.80 5.17
C MET A 16 7.43 12.22 4.57
N ASN A 17 6.54 13.06 5.11
CA ASN A 17 6.28 14.43 4.64
C ASN A 17 5.70 14.49 3.21
N TYR A 18 4.92 13.47 2.81
CA TYR A 18 4.12 13.51 1.59
C TYR A 18 2.76 14.16 1.84
N ASP A 19 2.23 14.78 0.79
CA ASP A 19 0.88 15.34 0.81
C ASP A 19 -0.15 14.21 0.63
N VAL A 20 -0.96 14.01 1.67
CA VAL A 20 -1.97 12.93 1.73
C VAL A 20 -3.39 13.47 1.84
N GLU A 21 -3.56 14.79 1.85
CA GLU A 21 -4.86 15.44 2.09
C GLU A 21 -5.81 15.27 0.90
N ASP A 22 -5.26 15.13 -0.32
CA ASP A 22 -6.00 14.87 -1.57
C ASP A 22 -5.76 13.44 -2.11
N LEU A 23 -5.27 12.54 -1.25
CA LEU A 23 -5.00 11.17 -1.68
C LEU A 23 -6.29 10.35 -1.78
N ASP A 24 -6.69 10.06 -3.01
CA ASP A 24 -7.87 9.26 -3.31
C ASP A 24 -7.57 7.89 -3.93
N ASP A 25 -8.59 7.05 -4.00
CA ASP A 25 -8.50 5.68 -4.52
C ASP A 25 -8.10 5.65 -6.01
N ASP A 26 -8.24 6.76 -6.72
CA ASP A 26 -7.85 6.94 -8.12
C ASP A 26 -6.39 7.41 -8.26
N THR A 27 -5.75 7.83 -7.17
CA THR A 27 -4.36 8.33 -7.19
C THR A 27 -3.39 7.18 -7.37
N THR A 28 -2.43 7.31 -8.29
CA THR A 28 -1.39 6.29 -8.54
C THR A 28 -0.32 6.31 -7.44
N LEU A 29 0.14 5.14 -6.97
CA LEU A 29 1.19 5.07 -5.95
C LEU A 29 2.57 5.52 -6.45
N GLY A 30 2.88 5.28 -7.73
CA GLY A 30 4.17 5.64 -8.32
C GLY A 30 4.35 7.14 -8.66
N PRO A 31 5.33 7.46 -9.53
CA PRO A 31 5.69 8.84 -9.90
C PRO A 31 4.57 9.65 -10.56
N SER A 32 3.53 8.98 -11.07
CA SER A 32 2.38 9.65 -11.69
C SER A 32 1.32 10.14 -10.69
N GLY A 33 1.41 9.78 -9.40
CA GLY A 33 0.46 10.22 -8.38
C GLY A 33 1.17 10.73 -7.13
N VAL A 34 1.37 9.88 -6.13
CA VAL A 34 1.97 10.28 -4.83
C VAL A 34 3.48 10.52 -4.93
N ASP A 35 4.10 10.19 -6.06
CA ASP A 35 5.54 10.30 -6.27
C ASP A 35 6.35 9.48 -5.26
N LEU A 36 5.91 8.25 -4.99
CA LEU A 36 6.72 7.31 -4.23
C LEU A 36 7.94 6.91 -5.04
N GLU A 37 9.10 7.39 -4.59
CA GLU A 37 10.38 6.89 -5.06
C GLU A 37 10.50 5.39 -4.79
N SER A 38 11.30 4.67 -5.59
CA SER A 38 11.50 3.22 -5.44
C SER A 38 11.89 2.81 -4.01
N LEU A 39 12.60 3.68 -3.30
CA LEU A 39 12.95 3.48 -1.88
C LEU A 39 11.74 3.60 -0.95
N ALA A 40 10.91 4.63 -1.16
CA ALA A 40 9.71 4.87 -0.36
C ALA A 40 8.67 3.75 -0.57
N LEU A 41 8.53 3.27 -1.80
CA LEU A 41 7.63 2.18 -2.14
C LEU A 41 8.10 0.84 -1.54
N ALA A 42 9.39 0.54 -1.61
CA ALA A 42 9.97 -0.64 -0.98
C ALA A 42 9.81 -0.61 0.55
N ASP A 43 10.05 0.55 1.17
CA ASP A 43 9.90 0.71 2.62
C ASP A 43 8.43 0.59 3.06
N LEU A 44 7.50 1.23 2.32
CA LEU A 44 6.06 1.08 2.53
C LEU A 44 5.62 -0.39 2.41
N ALA A 45 6.06 -1.09 1.35
CA ALA A 45 5.74 -2.50 1.14
C ALA A 45 6.19 -3.35 2.33
N VAL A 46 7.44 -3.19 2.78
CA VAL A 46 7.97 -3.91 3.94
C VAL A 46 7.17 -3.63 5.22
N ARG A 47 6.79 -2.38 5.47
CA ARG A 47 5.98 -2.04 6.65
C ARG A 47 4.56 -2.62 6.57
N VAL A 48 3.95 -2.64 5.38
CA VAL A 48 2.63 -3.28 5.14
C VAL A 48 2.75 -4.79 5.33
N GLU A 49 3.79 -5.43 4.78
CA GLU A 49 4.07 -6.86 4.95
C GLU A 49 4.22 -7.25 6.42
N ASP A 50 5.02 -6.51 7.19
CA ASP A 50 5.23 -6.77 8.61
C ASP A 50 3.94 -6.57 9.42
N ARG A 51 3.21 -5.46 9.17
CA ARG A 51 1.98 -5.12 9.89
C ARG A 51 0.86 -6.14 9.68
N TYR A 52 0.71 -6.59 8.44
CA TYR A 52 -0.40 -7.48 8.06
C TYR A 52 0.01 -8.95 7.91
N GLY A 53 1.30 -9.27 8.08
CA GLY A 53 1.84 -10.61 7.86
C GLY A 53 1.75 -11.05 6.40
N LEU A 54 1.80 -10.11 5.47
CA LEU A 54 1.76 -10.38 4.03
C LEU A 54 3.17 -10.50 3.47
N LYS A 55 3.27 -11.01 2.24
CA LYS A 55 4.50 -11.02 1.48
C LYS A 55 4.23 -10.53 0.06
N PHE A 56 4.85 -9.40 -0.32
CA PHE A 56 4.89 -8.89 -1.67
C PHE A 56 6.15 -9.42 -2.36
N ALA A 57 6.02 -9.81 -3.62
CA ALA A 57 7.19 -10.11 -4.43
C ALA A 57 7.91 -8.82 -4.84
N ASP A 58 9.21 -8.92 -5.14
CA ASP A 58 10.01 -7.82 -5.70
C ASP A 58 9.38 -7.30 -7.00
N ASP A 59 8.90 -8.21 -7.86
CA ASP A 59 8.11 -7.93 -9.07
C ASP A 59 6.76 -7.24 -8.77
N GLU A 60 6.15 -7.50 -7.61
CA GLU A 60 4.89 -6.82 -7.23
C GLU A 60 5.15 -5.34 -6.98
N SER A 61 6.32 -4.94 -6.46
CA SER A 61 6.64 -3.52 -6.20
C SER A 61 6.56 -2.63 -7.45
N GLU A 62 7.01 -3.14 -8.60
CA GLU A 62 6.88 -2.47 -9.90
C GLU A 62 5.42 -2.37 -10.32
N GLN A 63 4.62 -3.42 -10.08
CA GLN A 63 3.18 -3.39 -10.31
C GLN A 63 2.45 -2.43 -9.36
N LEU A 64 2.85 -2.34 -8.10
CA LEU A 64 2.27 -1.43 -7.12
C LEU A 64 2.44 0.03 -7.58
N ALA A 65 3.59 0.37 -8.14
CA ALA A 65 3.85 1.70 -8.71
C ALA A 65 2.97 2.03 -9.92
N LEU A 66 2.49 1.01 -10.64
CA LEU A 66 1.60 1.14 -11.81
C LEU A 66 0.11 1.16 -11.42
N MET A 67 -0.24 0.80 -10.18
CA MET A 67 -1.61 0.70 -9.68
C MET A 67 -2.03 1.93 -8.87
N THR A 68 -3.33 2.11 -8.72
CA THR A 68 -3.86 3.16 -7.83
C THR A 68 -3.82 2.75 -6.37
N VAL A 69 -3.85 3.73 -5.47
CA VAL A 69 -4.00 3.54 -4.02
C VAL A 69 -5.24 2.70 -3.73
N GLY A 70 -6.33 2.90 -4.48
CA GLY A 70 -7.54 2.10 -4.37
C GLY A 70 -7.31 0.64 -4.72
N GLU A 71 -6.63 0.36 -5.82
CA GLU A 71 -6.31 -1.00 -6.25
C GLU A 71 -5.35 -1.70 -5.27
N PHE A 72 -4.32 -0.99 -4.81
CA PHE A 72 -3.39 -1.50 -3.81
C PHE A 72 -4.08 -1.82 -2.48
N THR A 73 -4.80 -0.86 -1.91
CA THR A 73 -5.50 -1.05 -0.64
C THR A 73 -6.55 -2.16 -0.73
N THR A 74 -7.18 -2.33 -1.90
CA THR A 74 -8.05 -3.48 -2.20
C THR A 74 -7.29 -4.79 -2.18
N MET A 75 -6.17 -4.87 -2.92
CA MET A 75 -5.35 -6.07 -3.01
C MET A 75 -4.84 -6.49 -1.63
N VAL A 76 -4.28 -5.55 -0.86
CA VAL A 76 -3.80 -5.81 0.50
C VAL A 76 -4.96 -6.27 1.37
N ALA A 77 -6.08 -5.57 1.37
CA ALA A 77 -7.24 -5.92 2.18
C ALA A 77 -7.81 -7.32 1.86
N ASP A 78 -7.84 -7.70 0.58
CA ASP A 78 -8.28 -9.02 0.12
C ASP A 78 -7.30 -10.11 0.60
N ARG A 79 -5.99 -9.85 0.49
CA ARG A 79 -4.94 -10.74 0.98
C ARG A 79 -4.99 -10.93 2.50
N VAL A 80 -5.22 -9.85 3.26
CA VAL A 80 -5.44 -9.91 4.71
C VAL A 80 -6.70 -10.69 5.03
N ALA A 81 -7.81 -10.41 4.34
CA ALA A 81 -9.07 -11.13 4.55
C ALA A 81 -8.93 -12.63 4.28
N GLY A 82 -8.29 -12.99 3.17
CA GLY A 82 -7.98 -14.37 2.82
C GLY A 82 -7.04 -15.05 3.81
N ALA A 83 -5.98 -14.36 4.24
CA ALA A 83 -5.02 -14.89 5.22
C ALA A 83 -5.63 -15.08 6.62
N THR A 84 -6.54 -14.20 7.04
CA THR A 84 -7.25 -14.35 8.33
C THR A 84 -8.23 -15.51 8.35
N SER A 85 -8.72 -15.95 7.18
CA SER A 85 -9.67 -17.07 7.07
C SER A 85 -9.00 -18.47 7.18
N ASP A 86 -7.67 -18.54 7.23
CA ASP A 86 -6.87 -19.79 7.34
C ASP A 86 -6.26 -20.01 8.74
N ARG A 87 -6.79 -19.36 9.79
CA ARG A 87 -6.42 -19.70 11.19
C ARG A 87 -7.56 -20.48 11.89
N PRO A 88 -7.43 -21.81 12.08
CA PRO A 88 -8.33 -22.60 12.92
C PRO A 88 -8.15 -22.34 14.42
#